data_AF-A0A3B0M0S7-F1
#
_entry.id   AF-A0A3B0M0S7-F1
#
_cell.length_a   1.000
_cell.length_b   1.000
_cell.length_c   1.000
_cell.angle_alpha   90.00
_cell.angle_beta   90.00
_cell.angle_gamma   90.00
#
_symmetry.space_group_name_H-M   'P 1'
#
loop_
_entity.id
_entity.type
_entity.pdbx_description
1 polymer ?
#
loop_
_entity_poly.entity_id
_entity_poly.type
_entity_poly.pdbx_seq_one_letter_code
_entity_poly.pdbx_strand_id
1 'polypeptide(L)' 'MENSWLTAKANSNIIFYTPISERWREAAALIRIDIFNISNQAGHA' A
#
# COMPACT_ATOMS: atom_id res chain seq x y z
N MET A 1 13.31 -14.71 4.71
CA MET A 1 12.03 -14.01 5.00
C MET A 1 12.37 -12.54 5.14
N GLU A 2 12.25 -11.80 4.05
CA GLU A 2 12.71 -10.41 3.97
C GLU A 2 11.62 -9.45 4.46
N ASN A 3 12.02 -8.44 5.22
CA ASN A 3 11.13 -7.42 5.80
C ASN A 3 10.64 -6.45 4.71
N SER A 4 9.69 -6.90 3.89
CA SER A 4 9.18 -6.12 2.76
C SER A 4 8.03 -5.20 3.18
N TRP A 5 8.36 -3.96 3.50
CA TRP A 5 7.39 -2.90 3.79
C TRP A 5 7.24 -1.96 2.58
N LEU A 6 6.01 -1.57 2.26
CA LEU A 6 5.74 -0.49 1.32
C LEU A 6 5.64 0.83 2.07
N THR A 7 6.29 1.85 1.54
CA THR A 7 6.26 3.21 2.12
C THR A 7 5.58 4.16 1.14
N ALA A 8 4.70 5.00 1.67
CA ALA A 8 4.02 6.05 0.92
C ALA A 8 4.15 7.36 1.70
N LYS A 9 4.01 8.49 0.99
CA LYS A 9 4.00 9.80 1.65
C LYS A 9 2.78 9.90 2.57
N ALA A 10 2.98 10.47 3.75
CA ALA A 10 1.88 10.80 4.63
C ALA A 10 0.91 11.77 3.92
N ASN A 11 -0.38 11.45 3.99
CA ASN A 11 -1.44 12.26 3.39
C ASN A 11 -2.52 12.52 4.44
N SER A 12 -2.72 13.77 4.81
CA SER A 12 -3.66 14.17 5.85
C SER A 12 -5.11 13.78 5.53
N ASN A 13 -5.50 13.75 4.25
CA ASN A 13 -6.82 13.28 3.84
C ASN A 13 -7.01 11.81 4.22
N ILE A 14 -6.00 10.98 3.94
CA ILE A 14 -6.01 9.55 4.29
C ILE A 14 -5.99 9.34 5.81
N ILE A 15 -5.20 10.15 6.53
CA ILE A 15 -5.01 9.97 7.96
C ILE A 15 -6.26 10.37 8.75
N PHE A 16 -6.89 11.48 8.39
CA PHE A 16 -7.96 12.09 9.21
C PHE A 16 -9.36 11.95 8.62
N TYR A 17 -9.50 11.83 7.30
CA TYR A 17 -10.80 11.94 6.62
C TYR A 17 -11.22 10.65 5.91
N THR A 18 -10.32 9.70 5.69
CA THR A 18 -10.64 8.40 5.09
C THR A 18 -11.04 7.37 6.16
N PRO A 19 -12.14 6.60 5.96
CA PRO A 19 -12.51 5.48 6.82
C PRO A 19 -11.39 4.47 6.95
N ILE A 20 -11.21 3.89 8.14
CA ILE A 20 -10.03 3.04 8.43
C ILE A 20 -9.88 1.85 7.48
N SER A 21 -11.00 1.27 7.05
CA SER A 21 -11.07 0.17 6.09
C SER A 21 -10.56 0.54 4.70
N GLU A 22 -10.52 1.83 4.35
CA GLU A 22 -10.12 2.32 3.04
C GLU A 22 -8.70 2.90 3.03
N ARG A 23 -8.15 3.25 4.20
CA ARG A 23 -6.84 3.93 4.30
C ARG A 23 -5.69 3.18 3.63
N TRP A 24 -5.65 1.86 3.77
CA TRP A 24 -4.59 1.03 3.17
C TRP A 24 -4.63 1.08 1.64
N ARG A 25 -5.82 1.06 1.05
CA ARG A 25 -6.04 1.12 -0.40
C ARG A 25 -5.66 2.48 -0.95
N GLU A 26 -6.13 3.55 -0.29
CA GLU A 26 -5.77 4.92 -0.66
C GLU A 26 -4.26 5.17 -0.53
N ALA A 27 -3.61 4.61 0.50
CA ALA A 27 -2.16 4.73 0.69
C ALA A 27 -1.35 4.03 -0.41
N ALA A 28 -1.76 2.85 -0.88
CA ALA A 28 -1.10 2.17 -2.00
C ALA A 28 -1.32 2.90 -3.33
N ALA A 29 -2.49 3.51 -3.52
CA ALA A 29 -2.78 4.31 -4.70
C ALA A 29 -1.82 5.53 -4.82
N LEU A 30 -1.36 6.10 -3.70
CA LEU A 30 -0.36 7.19 -3.72
C LEU A 30 0.96 6.80 -4.39
N ILE A 31 1.33 5.52 -4.33
CA ILE A 31 2.55 4.99 -4.93
C ILE A 31 2.29 4.26 -6.24
N ARG A 32 1.08 4.42 -6.81
CA ARG A 32 0.62 3.80 -8.07
C ARG A 32 0.74 2.28 -8.06
N ILE A 33 0.65 1.67 -6.89
CA ILE A 33 0.63 0.22 -6.75
C ILE A 33 -0.82 -0.24 -6.86
N ASP A 34 -1.07 -1.06 -7.89
CA ASP A 34 -2.27 -1.88 -7.92
C ASP A 34 -2.03 -3.10 -7.04
N ILE A 35 -2.66 -3.09 -5.87
CA ILE A 35 -2.47 -4.12 -4.84
C ILE A 35 -2.94 -5.49 -5.34
N PHE A 36 -3.86 -5.52 -6.32
CA PHE A 36 -4.31 -6.77 -6.94
C PHE A 36 -3.25 -7.39 -7.87
N ASN A 37 -2.24 -6.61 -8.28
CA ASN A 37 -1.10 -7.06 -9.06
C ASN A 37 0.15 -7.34 -8.22
N ILE A 38 0.09 -7.21 -6.89
CA ILE A 38 1.18 -7.64 -6.02
C ILE A 38 1.16 -9.18 -6.02
N SER A 39 2.06 -9.77 -6.82
CA SER A 39 2.25 -11.21 -6.83
C SER A 39 2.59 -11.72 -5.43
N ASN A 40 1.91 -12.78 -5.01
CA ASN A 40 2.20 -13.46 -3.75
C ASN A 40 3.49 -14.31 -3.81
N GLN A 41 4.17 -14.31 -4.96
CA GLN A 41 5.47 -14.94 -5.13
C GLN A 41 6.58 -13.90 -4.92
N ALA A 42 7.38 -14.08 -3.87
CA ALA A 42 8.76 -13.65 -3.92
C ALA A 42 9.43 -14.48 -5.03
N GLY A 43 9.80 -13.83 -6.14
CA GLY A 43 10.19 -14.51 -7.37
C GLY A 43 11.26 -15.59 -7.15
N HIS A 44 11.08 -16.74 -7.80
CA HIS A 44 12.19 -17.66 -8.05
C HIS A 44 13.10 -17.02 -9.11
N ALA A 45 14.35 -16.80 -8.76
CA ALA A 45 15.47 -16.73 -9.70
C ALA A 45 16.20 -18.07 -9.71
#